data_AF-A6I443-F1
#
_entry.id   AF-A6I443-F1
#
_cell.length_a   1.000
_cell.length_b   1.000
_cell.length_c   1.000
_cell.angle_alpha   90.00
_cell.angle_beta   90.00
_cell.angle_gamma   90.00
#
_symmetry.space_group_name_H-M   'P 1'
#
loop_
_entity.id
_entity.type
_entity.pdbx_description
1 polymer ?
#
loop_
_entity_poly.entity_id
_entity_poly.type
_entity_poly.pdbx_seq_one_letter_code
_entity_poly.pdbx_strand_id
1 'polypeptide(L)'
;MCLSFPWEVQCLCDLGRSRLRLSVQLAPTALSRQSLEKMQLYLVLLLISYLLTPIGASILGRCVVAKKLYDGGLNYFEGYSLENWVCLAYFESKFNPSAVYENSRDGSTGFGLFQIRDNEWCDHGKNLY
;
A
#
# COMPACT_ATOMS: atom_id res chain seq x y z
N MET A 1 2.89 -11.89 -23.57
CA MET A 1 3.39 -12.51 -22.32
C MET A 1 2.25 -12.95 -21.42
N CYS A 2 1.35 -12.07 -20.96
CA CYS A 2 0.33 -12.43 -19.96
C CYS A 2 -0.88 -13.23 -20.46
N LEU A 3 -1.20 -13.15 -21.75
CA LEU A 3 -2.35 -13.85 -22.37
C LEU A 3 -2.13 -15.36 -22.59
N SER A 4 -0.93 -15.87 -22.29
CA SER A 4 -0.53 -17.27 -22.59
C SER A 4 -0.11 -18.06 -21.35
N PHE A 5 -0.15 -17.45 -20.15
CA PHE A 5 0.27 -18.11 -18.92
C PHE A 5 -0.94 -18.50 -18.07
N PRO A 6 -1.06 -19.77 -17.63
CA PRO A 6 -2.14 -20.21 -16.76
C PRO A 6 -1.80 -19.76 -15.35
N TRP A 7 -2.14 -18.53 -15.00
CA TRP A 7 -2.04 -18.07 -13.64
C TRP A 7 -3.45 -18.08 -13.04
N GLU A 8 -3.78 -19.17 -12.37
CA GLU A 8 -5.08 -19.29 -11.71
C GLU A 8 -5.05 -18.48 -10.40
N VAL A 9 -6.03 -17.58 -10.22
CA VAL A 9 -6.27 -16.81 -8.97
C VAL A 9 -6.87 -17.69 -7.88
N GLN A 10 -6.21 -18.78 -7.50
CA GLN A 10 -6.59 -19.46 -6.26
C GLN A 10 -6.08 -18.68 -5.07
N CYS A 11 -6.93 -17.75 -4.62
CA CYS A 11 -6.77 -16.97 -3.41
C CYS A 11 -7.79 -17.45 -2.40
N LEU A 12 -7.35 -18.16 -1.35
CA LEU A 12 -8.22 -18.45 -0.23
C LEU A 12 -8.70 -17.12 0.38
N CYS A 13 -10.01 -17.04 0.66
CA CYS A 13 -10.62 -15.93 1.36
C CYS A 13 -10.22 -15.93 2.84
N ASP A 14 -8.98 -15.53 3.18
CA ASP A 14 -8.64 -15.28 4.57
C ASP A 14 -9.10 -13.88 5.01
N LEU A 15 -10.36 -13.85 5.48
CA LEU A 15 -10.82 -12.89 6.48
C LEU A 15 -9.99 -13.08 7.76
N GLY A 16 -8.89 -12.33 7.90
CA GLY A 16 -8.07 -12.31 9.10
C GLY A 16 -7.85 -10.91 9.61
N ARG A 17 -8.94 -10.23 9.99
CA ARG A 17 -8.91 -8.93 10.69
C ARG A 17 -8.08 -9.07 11.96
N SER A 18 -6.79 -8.73 11.91
CA SER A 18 -5.97 -8.51 13.11
C SER A 18 -6.51 -7.28 13.86
N ARG A 19 -7.60 -7.45 14.61
CA ARG A 19 -7.94 -6.53 15.69
C ARG A 19 -6.89 -6.77 16.77
N LEU A 20 -5.85 -5.95 16.78
CA LEU A 20 -5.11 -5.67 18.00
C LEU A 20 -6.15 -5.16 19.02
N ARG A 21 -6.58 -6.03 19.95
CA ARG A 21 -7.28 -5.58 21.17
C ARG A 21 -6.20 -4.96 22.03
N LEU A 22 -6.09 -3.64 21.99
CA LEU A 22 -5.36 -2.90 23.00
C LEU A 22 -6.21 -2.95 24.28
N SER A 23 -5.93 -3.91 25.16
CA SER A 23 -6.45 -3.89 26.52
C SER A 23 -5.73 -2.78 27.27
N VAL A 24 -6.31 -1.58 27.26
CA VAL A 24 -5.89 -0.51 28.17
C VAL A 24 -6.47 -0.86 29.54
N GLN A 25 -5.67 -1.46 30.42
CA GLN A 25 -6.01 -1.52 31.83
C GLN A 25 -5.92 -0.09 32.40
N LEU A 26 -7.07 0.54 32.66
CA LEU A 26 -7.12 1.74 33.48
C LEU A 26 -6.92 1.33 34.94
N ALA A 27 -5.70 1.49 35.45
CA ALA A 27 -5.44 1.48 36.88
C ALA A 27 -5.72 2.89 37.44
N PRO A 28 -6.66 3.06 38.38
CA PRO A 28 -6.86 4.35 39.04
C PRO A 28 -5.71 4.57 40.02
N THR A 29 -4.81 5.52 39.73
CA THR A 29 -3.82 6.00 40.69
C THR A 29 -4.08 7.46 41.02
N ALA A 30 -4.10 7.75 42.32
CA ALA A 30 -4.38 9.05 42.90
C ALA A 30 -3.50 10.15 42.28
N LEU A 31 -4.12 11.28 41.93
CA LEU A 31 -3.49 12.37 41.19
C LEU A 31 -2.53 13.17 42.10
N SER A 32 -1.26 12.80 42.09
CA SER A 32 -0.14 13.50 42.73
C SER A 32 0.49 14.51 41.75
N ARG A 33 1.14 15.59 42.20
CA ARG A 33 1.87 16.52 41.31
C ARG A 33 2.95 15.81 40.46
N GLN A 34 3.50 14.68 40.94
CA GLN A 34 4.38 13.80 40.17
C GLN A 34 3.68 13.03 39.03
N SER A 35 2.35 12.91 39.07
CA SER A 35 1.56 12.24 38.04
C SER A 35 1.34 13.12 36.79
N LEU A 36 1.38 14.45 36.92
CA LEU A 36 1.23 15.38 35.79
C LEU A 36 2.44 15.37 34.85
N GLU A 37 3.66 15.41 35.41
CA GLU A 37 4.93 15.30 34.66
C GLU A 37 5.03 13.94 33.95
N LYS A 38 4.59 12.86 34.62
CA LYS A 38 4.52 11.52 34.01
C LYS A 38 3.51 11.48 32.87
N MET A 39 2.33 12.09 33.03
CA MET A 39 1.30 12.17 31.98
C MET A 39 1.79 12.93 30.74
N GLN A 40 2.55 14.03 30.93
CA GLN A 40 3.18 14.74 29.82
C GLN A 40 4.22 13.87 29.11
N LEU A 41 5.05 13.14 29.85
CA LEU A 41 6.03 12.21 29.27
C LEU A 41 5.33 11.11 28.46
N TYR A 42 4.26 10.51 29.01
CA TYR A 42 3.45 9.50 28.31
C TYR A 42 2.80 10.05 27.04
N LEU A 43 2.29 11.29 27.06
CA LEU A 43 1.70 11.92 25.88
C LEU A 43 2.75 12.16 24.79
N VAL A 44 3.94 12.62 25.17
CA VAL A 44 5.07 12.81 24.25
C VAL A 44 5.54 11.48 23.66
N LEU A 45 5.66 10.43 24.47
CA LEU A 45 5.97 9.08 24.02
C LEU A 45 4.93 8.53 23.03
N LEU A 46 3.64 8.73 23.31
CA LEU A 46 2.55 8.35 22.41
C LEU A 46 2.63 9.10 21.08
N LEU A 47 2.87 10.42 21.10
CA LEU A 47 3.04 11.22 19.89
C LEU A 47 4.24 10.76 19.06
N ILE A 48 5.39 10.54 19.69
CA ILE A 48 6.60 10.05 19.00
C ILE A 48 6.32 8.67 18.37
N SER A 49 5.69 7.74 19.10
CA SER A 49 5.35 6.41 18.56
C SER A 49 4.39 6.48 17.36
N TYR A 50 3.44 7.43 17.36
CA TYR A 50 2.55 7.67 16.23
C TYR A 50 3.31 8.22 15.02
N LEU A 51 4.25 9.14 15.23
CA LEU A 51 5.07 9.71 14.15
C LEU A 51 6.04 8.69 13.53
N LEU A 52 6.44 7.66 14.28
CA LEU A 52 7.38 6.64 13.84
C LEU A 52 6.74 5.53 12.99
N THR A 53 5.43 5.55 12.71
CA THR A 53 4.84 4.55 11.81
C THR A 53 5.38 4.74 10.39
N PRO A 54 6.03 3.72 9.79
CA PRO A 54 6.58 3.84 8.44
C PRO A 54 5.45 4.07 7.44
N ILE A 55 5.49 5.22 6.77
CA ILE A 55 4.57 5.61 5.69
C ILE A 55 5.12 5.03 4.38
N GLY A 56 5.25 3.70 4.31
CA GLY A 56 5.75 3.00 3.13
C GLY A 56 4.68 2.05 2.62
N ALA A 57 4.34 2.12 1.33
CA ALA A 57 3.51 1.09 0.73
C ALA A 57 4.38 -0.16 0.53
N SER A 58 4.08 -1.22 1.28
CA SER A 58 4.78 -2.49 1.18
C SER A 58 4.49 -3.19 -0.14
N ILE A 59 5.43 -4.03 -0.58
CA ILE A 59 5.19 -4.96 -1.70
C ILE A 59 3.96 -5.80 -1.37
N LEU A 60 2.98 -5.77 -2.26
CA LEU A 60 1.70 -6.42 -2.03
C LEU A 60 1.77 -7.91 -2.40
N GLY A 61 1.09 -8.75 -1.64
CA GLY A 61 0.91 -10.16 -2.02
C GLY A 61 -0.03 -10.30 -3.23
N ARG A 62 0.17 -11.34 -4.03
CA ARG A 62 -0.64 -11.65 -5.25
C ARG A 62 -2.15 -11.52 -5.00
N CYS A 63 -2.65 -12.10 -3.91
CA CYS A 63 -4.08 -12.08 -3.60
C CYS A 63 -4.59 -10.72 -3.12
N VAL A 64 -3.74 -9.92 -2.47
CA VAL A 64 -4.07 -8.54 -2.10
C VAL A 64 -4.20 -7.69 -3.36
N VAL A 65 -3.30 -7.87 -4.32
CA VAL A 65 -3.38 -7.22 -5.64
C VAL A 65 -4.63 -7.67 -6.37
N ALA A 66 -4.86 -8.98 -6.53
CA ALA A 66 -6.04 -9.52 -7.20
C ALA A 66 -7.34 -8.95 -6.60
N LYS A 67 -7.46 -8.92 -5.27
CA LYS A 67 -8.61 -8.32 -4.59
C LYS A 67 -8.75 -6.84 -4.90
N LYS A 68 -7.68 -6.05 -4.81
CA LYS A 68 -7.73 -4.61 -5.10
C LYS A 68 -8.11 -4.32 -6.56
N LEU A 69 -7.60 -5.10 -7.51
CA LEU A 69 -7.93 -4.96 -8.93
C LEU A 69 -9.37 -5.37 -9.22
N TYR A 70 -9.86 -6.43 -8.57
CA TYR A 70 -11.26 -6.83 -8.63
C TYR A 70 -12.18 -5.75 -8.05
N ASP A 71 -11.88 -5.26 -6.83
CA ASP A 71 -12.62 -4.19 -6.16
C ASP A 71 -12.60 -2.88 -6.98
N GLY A 72 -11.51 -2.65 -7.74
CA GLY A 72 -11.37 -1.54 -8.67
C GLY A 72 -12.12 -1.72 -10.00
N GLY A 73 -12.80 -2.84 -10.21
CA GLY A 73 -13.59 -3.11 -11.42
C GLY A 73 -12.79 -3.58 -12.63
N LEU A 74 -11.55 -4.05 -12.45
CA LEU A 74 -10.70 -4.50 -13.58
C LEU A 74 -11.05 -5.92 -14.07
N ASN A 75 -11.94 -6.65 -13.37
CA ASN A 75 -12.34 -7.97 -13.84
C ASN A 75 -13.14 -7.86 -15.14
N TYR A 76 -12.60 -8.39 -16.24
CA TYR A 76 -13.15 -8.28 -17.60
C TYR A 76 -13.24 -6.85 -18.15
N PHE A 77 -12.49 -5.90 -17.58
CA PHE A 77 -12.37 -4.56 -18.12
C PHE A 77 -11.65 -4.61 -19.49
N GLU A 78 -12.26 -3.98 -20.50
CA GLU A 78 -11.77 -3.99 -21.90
C GLU A 78 -11.53 -5.41 -22.46
N GLY A 79 -12.28 -6.42 -21.97
CA GLY A 79 -12.16 -7.82 -22.41
C GLY A 79 -10.98 -8.59 -21.78
N TYR A 80 -10.23 -7.97 -20.88
CA TYR A 80 -9.13 -8.62 -20.16
C TYR A 80 -9.62 -9.15 -18.81
N SER A 81 -9.52 -10.47 -18.60
CA SER A 81 -9.88 -11.07 -17.31
C SER A 81 -8.96 -10.57 -16.17
N LEU A 82 -9.39 -10.74 -14.91
CA LEU A 82 -8.62 -10.30 -13.73
C LEU A 82 -7.19 -10.85 -13.76
N GLU A 83 -7.09 -12.12 -14.14
CA GLU A 83 -6.23 -12.59 -15.23
C GLU A 83 -5.02 -11.70 -15.66
N ASN A 84 -5.24 -11.06 -16.77
CA ASN A 84 -4.18 -10.32 -17.43
C ASN A 84 -3.66 -9.15 -16.57
N TRP A 85 -4.51 -8.57 -15.72
CA TRP A 85 -4.18 -7.43 -14.88
C TRP A 85 -3.22 -7.75 -13.73
N VAL A 86 -3.40 -8.86 -13.03
CA VAL A 86 -2.44 -9.26 -11.98
C VAL A 86 -1.13 -9.73 -12.61
N CYS A 87 -1.18 -10.42 -13.74
CA CYS A 87 0.05 -10.77 -14.46
C CYS A 87 0.83 -9.50 -14.87
N LEU A 88 0.13 -8.50 -15.41
CA LEU A 88 0.71 -7.20 -15.76
C LEU A 88 1.39 -6.57 -14.53
N ALA A 89 0.69 -6.44 -13.41
CA ALA A 89 1.24 -5.88 -12.17
C ALA A 89 2.49 -6.63 -11.66
N TYR A 90 2.59 -7.95 -11.88
CA TYR A 90 3.76 -8.72 -11.48
C TYR A 90 4.97 -8.47 -12.40
N PHE A 91 4.75 -8.38 -13.70
CA PHE A 91 5.84 -8.18 -14.66
C PHE A 91 6.33 -6.74 -14.67
N GLU A 92 5.44 -5.78 -14.47
CA GLU A 92 5.81 -4.36 -14.39
C GLU A 92 6.56 -4.03 -13.10
N SER A 93 6.07 -4.44 -11.92
CA SER A 93 6.64 -3.96 -10.65
C SER A 93 6.85 -5.01 -9.57
N LYS A 94 6.63 -6.30 -9.86
CA LYS A 94 6.64 -7.36 -8.85
C LYS A 94 5.69 -7.06 -7.69
N PHE A 95 4.53 -6.47 -7.99
CA PHE A 95 3.53 -6.03 -7.02
C PHE A 95 3.98 -4.91 -6.06
N ASN A 96 5.04 -4.17 -6.41
CA ASN A 96 5.44 -3.00 -5.65
C ASN A 96 4.60 -1.77 -6.09
N PRO A 97 3.71 -1.25 -5.23
CA PRO A 97 2.90 -0.07 -5.56
C PRO A 97 3.71 1.24 -5.58
N SER A 98 4.94 1.25 -5.06
CA SER A 98 5.87 2.39 -5.04
C SER A 98 7.09 2.17 -5.92
N ALA A 99 7.01 1.26 -6.91
CA ALA A 99 8.10 1.06 -7.86
C ALA A 99 8.33 2.31 -8.73
N VAL A 100 9.60 2.63 -8.93
CA VAL A 100 10.05 3.71 -9.81
C VAL A 100 11.20 3.16 -10.64
N TYR A 101 11.04 3.10 -11.96
CA TYR A 101 12.06 2.62 -12.88
C TYR A 101 12.32 3.65 -13.98
N GLU A 102 13.59 4.00 -14.17
CA GLU A 102 14.02 4.87 -15.25
C GLU A 102 14.27 4.05 -16.51
N ASN A 103 13.79 4.54 -17.64
CA ASN A 103 14.06 3.95 -18.94
C ASN A 103 15.17 4.74 -19.64
N SER A 104 16.36 4.14 -19.73
CA SER A 104 17.54 4.80 -20.30
C SER A 104 17.44 5.08 -21.82
N ARG A 105 16.45 4.51 -22.52
CA ARG A 105 16.30 4.70 -23.99
C ARG A 105 15.58 5.98 -24.35
N ASP A 106 14.53 6.32 -23.59
CA ASP A 106 13.68 7.48 -23.84
C ASP A 106 13.75 8.53 -22.71
N GLY A 107 14.47 8.23 -21.62
CA GLY A 107 14.63 9.12 -20.47
C GLY A 107 13.38 9.24 -19.61
N SER A 108 12.35 8.42 -19.88
CA SER A 108 11.09 8.43 -19.12
C SER A 108 11.22 7.69 -17.79
N THR A 109 10.37 8.06 -16.84
CA THR A 109 10.28 7.36 -15.55
C THR A 109 8.91 6.69 -15.44
N GLY A 110 8.91 5.39 -15.17
CA GLY A 110 7.70 4.60 -14.89
C GLY A 110 7.37 4.61 -13.39
N PHE A 111 6.08 4.75 -13.06
CA PHE A 111 5.61 4.86 -11.67
C PHE A 111 4.60 3.78 -11.29
N GLY A 112 4.76 3.28 -10.07
CA GLY A 112 3.78 2.49 -9.34
C GLY A 112 3.57 1.08 -9.87
N LEU A 113 2.39 0.53 -9.58
CA LEU A 113 2.05 -0.88 -9.81
C LEU A 113 2.09 -1.29 -11.30
N PHE A 114 1.76 -0.35 -12.19
CA PHE A 114 1.67 -0.58 -13.64
C PHE A 114 2.74 0.15 -14.45
N GLN A 115 3.71 0.79 -13.77
CA GLN A 115 4.79 1.53 -14.42
C GLN A 115 4.29 2.55 -15.45
N ILE A 116 3.30 3.36 -15.05
CA ILE A 116 2.74 4.43 -15.87
C ILE A 116 3.84 5.47 -16.10
N ARG A 117 4.14 5.78 -17.37
CA ARG A 117 5.24 6.70 -17.76
C ARG A 117 4.87 8.15 -17.54
N ASP A 118 5.81 8.94 -17.04
CA ASP A 118 5.64 10.38 -16.82
C ASP A 118 5.40 11.19 -18.09
N ASN A 119 6.18 10.94 -19.14
CA ASN A 119 6.18 11.75 -20.36
C ASN A 119 4.84 11.77 -21.13
N GLU A 120 3.98 10.77 -20.92
CA GLU A 120 2.73 10.59 -21.66
C GLU A 120 1.48 10.64 -20.78
N TRP A 121 1.57 10.20 -19.52
CA TRP A 121 0.39 9.91 -18.69
C TRP A 121 0.33 10.71 -17.40
N CYS A 122 1.47 11.20 -16.89
CA CYS A 122 1.50 11.98 -15.68
C CYS A 122 1.77 13.45 -16.02
N ASP A 123 0.95 14.37 -15.53
CA ASP A 123 1.34 15.76 -15.54
C ASP A 123 2.49 15.94 -14.54
N HIS A 124 3.62 16.49 -14.99
CA HIS A 124 4.66 16.93 -14.07
C HIS A 124 4.02 18.07 -13.29
N GLY A 125 3.63 17.86 -12.03
CA GLY A 125 2.88 18.82 -11.20
C GLY A 125 3.45 20.24 -11.18
N LYS A 126 3.28 20.97 -12.28
CA LYS A 126 3.54 22.37 -12.44
C LYS A 126 2.24 23.03 -12.01
N ASN A 127 2.36 23.91 -11.01
CA ASN A 127 1.30 24.68 -10.35
C ASN A 127 0.76 24.07 -9.04
N LEU A 128 1.66 23.85 -8.08
CA LEU A 128 1.34 24.16 -6.68
C LEU A 128 2.11 25.43 -6.30
N TYR A 129 1.67 26.57 -6.85
CA TYR A 129 1.89 27.90 -6.26
C TYR A 129 0.59 28.32 -5.59
#